data_AF-A0A1G7YYA7-F1
#
_entry.id   AF-A0A1G7YYA7-F1
#
_cell.length_a   1.000
_cell.length_b   1.000
_cell.length_c   1.000
_cell.angle_alpha   90.00
_cell.angle_beta   90.00
_cell.angle_gamma   90.00
#
_symmetry.space_group_name_H-M   'P 1'
#
loop_
_entity.id
_entity.type
_entity.pdbx_description
1 polymer ?
#
loop_
_entity_poly.entity_id
_entity_poly.type
_entity_poly.pdbx_seq_one_letter_code
_entity_poly.pdbx_strand_id
1 'polypeptide(L)' 'MPDDPSKTGYRDRDRVAGDQDYEVRYFAQQNGVTEQQTRDLIKKHGNMRTDLEREAKKLKS' A
#
# COMPACT_ATOMS: atom_id res chain seq x y z
N MET A 1 32.22 8.78 -1.03
CA MET A 1 31.20 8.43 -2.04
C MET A 1 29.87 8.84 -1.45
N PRO A 2 29.03 9.67 -2.09
CA PRO A 2 27.68 9.94 -1.60
C PRO A 2 26.78 8.76 -2.00
N ASP A 3 26.10 8.16 -1.03
CA ASP A 3 25.09 7.13 -1.28
C ASP A 3 23.98 7.71 -2.18
N ASP A 4 23.78 7.12 -3.36
CA ASP A 4 22.64 7.41 -4.24
C ASP A 4 21.35 6.88 -3.59
N PRO A 5 20.43 7.74 -3.10
CA PRO A 5 19.16 7.29 -2.52
C PRO A 5 18.19 6.68 -3.56
N SER A 6 18.61 6.62 -4.82
CA SER A 6 17.88 6.04 -5.95
C SER A 6 18.10 4.53 -6.12
N LYS A 7 19.06 3.93 -5.38
CA LYS A 7 19.40 2.49 -5.46
C LYS A 7 18.86 1.62 -4.32
N THR A 8 18.18 2.21 -3.33
CA THR A 8 17.52 1.47 -2.25
C THR A 8 16.06 1.17 -2.61
N GLY A 9 15.75 -0.09 -2.94
CA GLY A 9 14.41 -0.64 -2.71
C GLY A 9 13.34 -0.45 -3.79
N TYR A 10 13.66 -0.53 -5.08
CA TYR A 10 12.62 -0.56 -6.14
C TYR A 10 11.61 -1.72 -5.99
N ARG A 11 11.99 -2.81 -5.30
CA ARG A 11 11.15 -4.01 -5.12
C ARG A 11 10.08 -3.88 -4.03
N ASP A 12 10.27 -2.99 -3.05
CA ASP A 12 9.32 -2.84 -1.94
C ASP A 12 8.18 -1.87 -2.26
N ARG A 13 8.35 -0.97 -3.25
CA ARG A 13 7.28 -0.04 -3.64
C ARG A 13 6.04 -0.71 -4.26
N ASP A 14 6.18 -1.95 -4.73
CA ASP A 14 5.08 -2.72 -5.30
C ASP A 14 4.17 -3.34 -4.24
N ARG A 15 4.56 -3.29 -2.96
CA ARG A 15 3.80 -3.89 -1.86
C ARG A 15 3.44 -2.86 -0.80
N VAL A 16 2.39 -3.18 -0.03
CA VAL A 16 1.97 -2.40 1.15
C VAL A 16 2.13 -3.28 2.38
N ALA A 17 3.07 -2.97 3.26
CA ALA A 17 3.25 -3.68 4.52
C ALA A 17 2.04 -3.43 5.43
N GLY A 18 1.13 -4.41 5.51
CA GLY A 18 -0.09 -4.31 6.32
C GLY A 18 0.16 -4.28 7.83
N ASP A 19 1.39 -4.63 8.24
CA ASP A 19 1.92 -4.57 9.60
C ASP A 19 2.55 -3.20 9.93
N GLN A 20 2.84 -2.36 8.93
CA GLN A 20 3.35 -1.01 9.15
C GLN A 20 2.21 0.01 9.09
N ASP A 21 1.83 0.54 10.25
CA ASP A 21 0.77 1.56 10.36
C ASP A 21 0.97 2.76 9.43
N TYR A 22 2.21 3.19 9.22
CA TYR A 22 2.52 4.28 8.29
C TYR A 22 2.13 3.93 6.84
N GLU A 23 2.44 2.73 6.36
CA GLU A 23 2.11 2.30 5.00
C GLU A 23 0.61 2.11 4.80
N VAL A 24 -0.06 1.50 5.79
CA VAL A 24 -1.51 1.32 5.80
C VAL A 24 -2.22 2.68 5.73
N ARG A 25 -1.80 3.63 6.57
CA ARG A 25 -2.35 4.99 6.61
C ARG A 25 -2.06 5.77 5.33
N TYR A 26 -0.84 5.66 4.80
CA TYR A 26 -0.47 6.32 3.55
C TYR A 26 -1.32 5.79 2.38
N PHE A 27 -1.44 4.46 2.26
CA PHE A 27 -2.26 3.83 1.24
C PHE A 27 -3.74 4.22 1.36
N ALA A 28 -4.27 4.21 2.59
CA ALA A 28 -5.63 4.60 2.90
C ALA A 28 -5.92 6.04 2.45
N GLN A 29 -5.04 6.99 2.79
CA GLN A 29 -5.16 8.39 2.37
C GLN A 29 -5.08 8.56 0.85
N GLN A 30 -4.12 7.90 0.18
CA GLN A 30 -3.97 7.98 -1.27
C GLN A 30 -5.19 7.45 -2.03
N ASN A 31 -5.78 6.37 -1.55
CA ASN A 31 -6.93 5.73 -2.21
C ASN A 31 -8.27 6.27 -1.70
N GLY A 32 -8.29 7.02 -0.59
CA GLY A 32 -9.49 7.52 0.06
C GLY A 32 -10.35 6.40 0.64
N VAL A 33 -9.71 5.40 1.25
CA VAL A 33 -10.33 4.32 2.03
C VAL A 33 -9.88 4.44 3.49
N THR A 34 -10.47 3.66 4.39
CA THR A 34 -10.04 3.61 5.80
C THR A 34 -8.86 2.68 5.99
N GLU A 35 -8.08 2.89 7.06
CA GLU A 35 -6.99 1.98 7.44
C GLU A 35 -7.48 0.54 7.67
N GLN A 36 -8.68 0.40 8.22
CA GLN A 36 -9.34 -0.90 8.39
C GLN A 36 -9.61 -1.57 7.04
N GLN A 37 -10.17 -0.84 6.07
CA GLN A 37 -10.40 -1.33 4.71
C GLN A 37 -9.09 -1.74 4.04
N THR A 38 -8.02 -0.97 4.20
CA THR A 38 -6.68 -1.34 3.69
C THR A 38 -6.21 -2.67 4.27
N ARG A 39 -6.31 -2.85 5.60
CA ARG A 39 -5.91 -4.12 6.26
C ARG A 39 -6.75 -5.30 5.78
N ASP A 40 -8.05 -5.09 5.57
CA ASP A 40 -8.95 -6.13 5.05
C ASP A 40 -8.65 -6.48 3.59
N LEU A 41 -8.35 -5.48 2.75
CA LEU A 41 -7.90 -5.69 1.38
C LEU A 41 -6.60 -6.49 1.34
N ILE A 42 -5.63 -6.17 2.22
CA ILE A 42 -4.36 -6.91 2.33
C ILE A 42 -4.59 -8.37 2.74
N LYS A 43 -5.47 -8.61 3.71
CA LYS A 43 -5.82 -9.98 4.12
C LYS A 43 -6.50 -10.79 3.03
N LYS A 44 -7.33 -10.14 2.19
CA LYS A 44 -8.15 -10.81 1.18
C LYS A 44 -7.44 -11.00 -0.16
N HIS A 45 -6.65 -10.03 -0.58
CA HIS A 45 -6.04 -9.98 -1.92
C HIS A 45 -4.51 -10.06 -1.89
N GLY A 46 -3.90 -10.06 -0.70
CA GLY A 46 -2.46 -9.94 -0.53
C GLY A 46 -2.00 -8.48 -0.52
N ASN A 47 -0.71 -8.27 -0.35
CA ASN A 47 -0.13 -6.94 -0.19
C ASN A 47 0.33 -6.29 -1.51
N MET A 48 -0.05 -6.81 -2.67
CA MET A 48 0.30 -6.19 -3.96
C MET A 48 -0.43 -4.86 -4.14
N ARG A 49 0.33 -3.77 -4.27
CA ARG A 49 -0.21 -2.40 -4.35
C ARG A 49 -1.19 -2.23 -5.50
N THR A 50 -0.87 -2.75 -6.68
CA THR A 50 -1.73 -2.66 -7.88
C THR A 50 -3.09 -3.33 -7.69
N ASP A 51 -3.12 -4.48 -7.02
CA ASP A 51 -4.35 -5.18 -6.68
C ASP A 51 -5.14 -4.41 -5.62
N LEU A 52 -4.48 -3.94 -4.57
CA LEU A 52 -5.11 -3.13 -3.52
C LEU A 52 -5.70 -1.83 -4.10
N GLU A 53 -5.01 -1.13 -5.00
CA GLU A 53 -5.51 0.10 -5.65
C GLU A 53 -6.75 -0.19 -6.49
N ARG A 54 -6.76 -1.31 -7.22
CA ARG A 54 -7.92 -1.74 -8.01
C ARG A 54 -9.12 -2.05 -7.11
N GLU A 55 -8.92 -2.76 -6.01
CA GLU A 55 -10.02 -3.10 -5.09
C GLU A 55 -10.48 -1.90 -4.27
N ALA A 56 -9.56 -1.03 -3.84
CA ALA A 56 -9.88 0.20 -3.13
C ALA A 56 -10.75 1.14 -3.97
N LYS A 57 -10.50 1.22 -5.29
CA LYS A 57 -11.37 1.98 -6.21
C LYS A 57 -12.81 1.45 -6.25
N LYS A 58 -13.04 0.15 -6.05
CA LYS A 58 -14.39 -0.43 -6.00
C LYS A 58 -15.13 -0.12 -4.70
N LEU A 59 -14.39 0.08 -3.60
CA LEU A 59 -14.95 0.46 -2.29
C LEU A 59 -15.36 1.93 -2.21
N LYS A 60 -14.89 2.76 -3.15
CA LYS A 60 -15.16 4.20 -3.21
C LYS A 60 -16.46 4.55 -3.94
N SER A 61 -17.18 3.55 -4.46
CA SER A 61 -18.49 3.69 -5.11
C SER A 61 -19.63 3.87 -4.11
#